data_AF-A0A351CGU9-F1
#
_entry.id   AF-A0A351CGU9-F1
#
_cell.length_a   1.000
_cell.length_b   1.000
_cell.length_c   1.000
_cell.angle_alpha   90.00
_cell.angle_beta   90.00
_cell.angle_gamma   90.00
#
_symmetry.space_group_name_H-M   'P 1'
#
loop_
_entity.id
_entity.type
_entity.pdbx_description
1 polymer ?
#
loop_
_entity_poly.entity_id
_entity_poly.type
_entity_poly.pdbx_seq_one_letter_code
_entity_poly.pdbx_strand_id
1 'polypeptide(L)'
;MRTEPFWQLIPNEGYKDQAGLTVSSMVKLREIYSGTLIDEELFQLMCNPETREQLRAVLIKTYFAPEIQIKLVGQGMINYAAFQYSIELLKVAEAKAAFAPDKDESEQKKKVRDQGFRKAIITLYSHRCALCGIRMLTPEGHTIVDAAHVKPWKESFDDRPTNGMALCKLCHWSFDKGLMSVGKKYEVMVSKSVLVEQNYLGHILTLTDRPIFTPEQETFWPAQDNLHWHRKNTFRR
;
A
#
# COMPACT_ATOMS: atom_id res chain seq x y z
N MET A 1 -25.48 -1.96 -18.00
CA MET A 1 -24.85 -0.65 -18.23
C MET A 1 -25.11 -0.27 -19.67
N ARG A 2 -25.60 0.94 -19.97
CA ARG A 2 -25.58 1.46 -21.34
C ARG A 2 -24.12 1.80 -21.67
N THR A 3 -23.68 1.45 -22.88
CA THR A 3 -22.41 1.93 -23.42
C THR A 3 -22.53 3.43 -23.65
N GLU A 4 -21.68 4.22 -23.00
CA GLU A 4 -21.51 5.63 -23.36
C GLU A 4 -20.59 5.72 -24.59
N PRO A 5 -20.65 6.79 -25.40
CA PRO A 5 -19.92 6.85 -26.67
C PRO A 5 -18.39 6.73 -26.55
N PHE A 6 -17.84 6.92 -25.35
CA PHE A 6 -16.39 6.88 -25.09
C PHE A 6 -15.85 5.50 -24.66
N TRP A 7 -16.70 4.46 -24.58
CA TRP A 7 -16.24 3.11 -24.29
C TRP A 7 -17.17 2.03 -24.86
N GLN A 8 -16.59 0.87 -25.17
CA GLN A 8 -17.28 -0.28 -25.74
C GLN A 8 -17.03 -1.53 -24.90
N LEU A 9 -18.05 -2.37 -24.72
CA LEU A 9 -17.91 -3.66 -24.05
C LEU A 9 -17.31 -4.70 -25.00
N ILE A 10 -16.34 -5.48 -24.51
CA ILE A 10 -15.73 -6.58 -25.27
C ILE A 10 -16.37 -7.89 -24.78
N PRO A 11 -17.21 -8.57 -25.59
CA PRO A 11 -17.82 -9.84 -25.20
C PRO A 11 -16.81 -10.99 -25.22
N ASN A 12 -17.03 -11.98 -24.36
CA ASN A 12 -16.36 -13.28 -24.42
C ASN A 12 -16.79 -14.07 -25.66
N GLU A 13 -15.99 -15.07 -26.05
CA GLU A 13 -16.37 -15.99 -27.13
C GLU A 13 -17.70 -16.68 -26.79
N GLY A 14 -18.60 -16.76 -27.78
CA GLY A 14 -19.97 -17.29 -27.60
C GLY A 14 -21.02 -16.27 -27.15
N TYR A 15 -20.63 -15.05 -26.77
CA TYR A 15 -21.54 -14.00 -26.29
C TYR A 15 -21.60 -12.76 -27.19
N LYS A 16 -21.05 -12.85 -28.42
CA LYS A 16 -21.01 -11.72 -29.39
C LYS A 16 -22.40 -11.16 -29.73
N ASP A 17 -23.41 -12.03 -29.79
CA ASP A 17 -24.80 -11.66 -30.11
C ASP A 17 -25.58 -11.11 -28.89
N GLN A 18 -24.97 -11.11 -27.70
CA GLN A 18 -25.57 -10.62 -26.46
C GLN A 18 -25.10 -9.20 -26.08
N ALA A 19 -24.37 -8.54 -26.98
CA ALA A 19 -23.91 -7.17 -26.80
C ALA A 19 -25.09 -6.23 -26.53
N GLY A 20 -25.09 -5.56 -25.37
CA GLY A 20 -26.10 -4.57 -25.00
C GLY A 20 -27.22 -5.06 -24.07
N LEU A 21 -27.21 -6.33 -23.63
CA LEU A 21 -28.15 -6.80 -22.60
C LEU A 21 -27.87 -6.13 -21.24
N THR A 22 -28.94 -5.74 -20.55
CA THR A 22 -28.86 -5.24 -19.18
C THR A 22 -28.46 -6.37 -18.24
N VAL A 23 -27.19 -6.39 -17.84
CA VAL A 23 -26.68 -7.37 -16.90
C VAL A 23 -27.01 -6.98 -15.46
N SER A 24 -27.67 -7.88 -14.73
CA SER A 24 -28.17 -7.65 -13.36
C SER A 24 -27.25 -8.15 -12.25
N SER A 25 -26.14 -8.84 -12.57
CA SER A 25 -25.18 -9.32 -11.57
C SER A 25 -23.73 -9.26 -12.04
N MET A 26 -22.79 -9.07 -11.11
CA MET A 26 -21.35 -9.05 -11.42
C MET A 26 -20.83 -10.39 -11.96
N VAL A 27 -21.45 -11.50 -11.56
CA VAL A 27 -21.10 -12.85 -12.06
C VAL A 27 -21.43 -12.94 -13.54
N LYS A 28 -22.67 -12.59 -13.91
CA LYS A 28 -23.12 -12.61 -15.31
C LYS A 28 -22.38 -11.58 -16.17
N LEU A 29 -21.93 -10.47 -15.58
CA LEU A 29 -21.14 -9.46 -16.30
C LEU A 29 -19.78 -10.01 -16.72
N ARG A 30 -19.11 -10.72 -15.81
CA ARG A 30 -17.80 -11.36 -16.07
C ARG A 30 -17.91 -12.58 -16.99
N GLU A 31 -19.06 -13.25 -16.98
CA GLU A 31 -19.37 -14.35 -17.91
C GLU A 31 -19.53 -13.84 -19.35
N ILE A 32 -20.26 -12.74 -19.53
CA ILE A 32 -20.59 -12.21 -20.86
C ILE A 32 -19.45 -11.36 -21.44
N TYR A 33 -18.76 -10.56 -20.62
CA TYR A 33 -17.76 -9.60 -21.10
C TYR A 33 -16.38 -9.86 -20.50
N SER A 34 -15.36 -9.83 -21.35
CA SER A 34 -13.94 -9.91 -20.95
C SER A 34 -13.42 -8.57 -20.42
N GLY A 35 -14.02 -7.46 -20.86
CA GLY A 35 -13.61 -6.13 -20.45
C GLY A 35 -14.30 -5.02 -21.24
N THR A 36 -13.66 -3.85 -21.25
CA THR A 36 -14.11 -2.66 -21.96
C THR A 36 -12.95 -2.04 -22.72
N LEU A 37 -13.19 -1.57 -23.93
CA LEU A 37 -12.28 -0.72 -24.70
C LEU A 37 -12.69 0.75 -24.49
N ILE A 38 -11.75 1.59 -24.06
CA ILE A 38 -11.95 3.05 -24.04
C ILE A 38 -11.56 3.59 -25.42
N ASP A 39 -12.23 4.67 -25.83
CA ASP A 39 -11.87 5.44 -27.01
C ASP A 39 -10.35 5.76 -27.06
N GLU A 40 -9.72 5.52 -28.20
CA GLU A 40 -8.26 5.56 -28.31
C GLU A 40 -7.71 6.99 -28.11
N GLU A 41 -8.39 8.01 -28.63
CA GLU A 41 -8.00 9.40 -28.45
C GLU A 41 -8.09 9.80 -26.97
N LEU A 42 -9.21 9.47 -26.31
CA LEU A 42 -9.37 9.70 -24.88
C LEU A 42 -8.30 8.97 -24.06
N PHE A 43 -7.94 7.73 -24.42
CA PHE A 43 -6.89 6.99 -23.73
C PHE A 43 -5.52 7.69 -23.85
N GLN A 44 -5.15 8.18 -25.04
CA GLN A 44 -3.92 8.94 -25.21
C GLN A 44 -3.90 10.22 -24.36
N LEU A 45 -5.03 10.94 -24.29
CA LEU A 45 -5.18 12.11 -23.42
C LEU A 45 -5.06 11.75 -21.93
N MET A 46 -5.51 10.58 -21.51
CA MET A 46 -5.33 10.11 -20.12
C MET A 46 -3.88 9.73 -19.81
N CYS A 47 -3.12 9.26 -20.79
CA CYS A 47 -1.71 8.91 -20.62
C CYS A 47 -0.82 10.15 -20.51
N ASN A 48 -1.12 11.22 -21.25
CA ASN A 48 -0.38 12.47 -21.16
C ASN A 48 -0.61 13.18 -19.79
N PRO A 49 0.46 13.55 -19.05
CA PRO A 49 0.32 14.14 -17.72
C PRO A 49 -0.48 15.44 -17.66
N GLU A 50 -0.32 16.33 -18.63
CA GLU A 50 -0.96 17.64 -18.65
C GLU A 50 -2.47 17.50 -18.92
N THR A 51 -2.82 16.78 -19.99
CA THR A 51 -4.21 16.54 -20.35
C THR A 51 -4.94 15.69 -19.31
N ARG A 52 -4.26 14.76 -18.63
CA ARG A 52 -4.83 14.01 -17.51
C ARG A 52 -5.24 14.93 -16.34
N GLU A 53 -4.44 15.95 -16.03
CA GLU A 53 -4.82 16.91 -14.98
C GLU A 53 -5.96 17.82 -15.43
N GLN A 54 -6.03 18.19 -16.71
CA GLN A 54 -7.17 18.90 -17.26
C GLN A 54 -8.46 18.06 -17.16
N LEU A 55 -8.43 16.78 -17.54
CA LEU A 55 -9.55 15.85 -17.40
C LEU A 55 -10.00 15.71 -15.93
N ARG A 56 -9.04 15.58 -15.00
CA ARG A 56 -9.34 15.54 -13.56
C ARG A 56 -9.99 16.83 -13.08
N ALA A 57 -9.51 17.99 -13.54
CA ALA A 57 -10.09 19.28 -13.19
C ALA A 57 -11.53 19.42 -13.70
N VAL A 58 -11.85 18.89 -14.89
CA VAL A 58 -13.23 18.83 -15.40
C VAL A 58 -14.10 17.99 -14.46
N LEU A 59 -13.67 16.79 -14.08
CA LEU A 59 -14.42 15.94 -13.14
C LEU A 59 -14.68 16.65 -11.80
N ILE A 60 -13.67 17.32 -11.25
CA ILE A 60 -13.80 18.04 -9.99
C ILE A 60 -14.79 19.20 -10.12
N LYS A 61 -14.69 20.01 -11.18
CA LYS A 61 -15.54 21.18 -11.39
C LYS A 61 -17.00 20.81 -11.70
N THR A 62 -17.21 19.71 -12.43
CA THR A 62 -18.55 19.28 -12.86
C THR A 62 -19.33 18.60 -11.75
N TYR A 63 -18.68 17.77 -10.93
CA TYR A 63 -19.39 16.87 -10.00
C TYR A 63 -19.27 17.24 -8.52
N PHE A 64 -18.44 18.23 -8.14
CA PHE A 64 -18.20 18.57 -6.74
C PHE A 64 -18.49 20.04 -6.45
N ALA A 65 -19.05 20.30 -5.26
CA ALA A 65 -19.40 21.64 -4.81
C ALA A 65 -18.15 22.55 -4.70
N PRO A 66 -18.26 23.86 -5.02
CA PRO A 66 -17.11 24.77 -5.08
C PRO A 66 -16.23 24.77 -3.82
N GLU A 67 -16.81 24.58 -2.64
CA GLU A 67 -16.14 24.64 -1.34
C GLU A 67 -15.14 23.50 -1.12
N ILE A 68 -15.29 22.39 -1.85
CA ILE A 68 -14.42 21.20 -1.74
C ILE A 68 -13.46 21.04 -2.92
N GLN A 69 -13.67 21.75 -4.02
CA GLN A 69 -12.85 21.61 -5.24
C GLN A 69 -11.36 21.84 -4.98
N ILE A 70 -11.02 22.92 -4.25
CA ILE A 70 -9.62 23.26 -3.92
C ILE A 70 -8.97 22.13 -3.11
N LYS A 71 -9.71 21.54 -2.16
CA LYS A 71 -9.21 20.43 -1.33
C LYS A 71 -8.97 19.18 -2.17
N LEU A 72 -9.87 18.87 -3.12
CA LEU A 72 -9.74 17.72 -4.01
C LEU A 72 -8.57 17.86 -4.98
N VAL A 73 -8.37 19.05 -5.55
CA VAL A 73 -7.20 19.34 -6.41
C VAL A 73 -5.91 19.16 -5.60
N GLY A 74 -5.81 19.77 -4.43
CA GLY A 74 -4.64 19.62 -3.55
C GLY A 74 -4.37 18.16 -3.16
N GLN A 75 -5.41 17.41 -2.81
CA GLN A 75 -5.29 15.98 -2.50
C GLN A 75 -4.86 15.18 -3.74
N GLY A 76 -5.35 15.52 -4.93
CA GLY A 76 -4.97 14.90 -6.20
C GLY A 76 -3.48 15.05 -6.51
N MET A 77 -2.91 16.22 -6.23
CA MET A 77 -1.47 16.48 -6.36
C MET A 77 -0.65 15.64 -5.38
N ILE A 78 -1.08 15.57 -4.12
CA ILE A 78 -0.42 14.75 -3.09
C ILE A 78 -0.46 13.26 -3.48
N ASN A 79 -1.61 12.76 -3.94
CA ASN A 79 -1.76 11.36 -4.35
C ASN A 79 -0.83 11.00 -5.52
N TYR A 80 -0.70 11.91 -6.50
CA TYR A 80 0.19 11.70 -7.64
C TYR A 80 1.66 11.72 -7.21
N ALA A 81 2.08 12.71 -6.42
CA ALA A 81 3.44 12.80 -5.90
C ALA A 81 3.79 11.59 -5.02
N ALA A 82 2.87 11.15 -4.16
CA ALA A 82 3.06 9.96 -3.33
C ALA A 82 3.21 8.68 -4.17
N PHE A 83 2.49 8.57 -5.28
CA PHE A 83 2.68 7.46 -6.21
C PHE A 83 4.07 7.49 -6.85
N GLN A 84 4.52 8.64 -7.36
CA GLN A 84 5.87 8.79 -7.92
C GLN A 84 6.95 8.42 -6.89
N TYR A 85 6.81 8.94 -5.66
CA TYR A 85 7.69 8.62 -4.55
C TYR A 85 7.72 7.11 -4.25
N SER A 86 6.57 6.43 -4.27
CA SER A 86 6.52 4.98 -4.07
C SER A 86 7.29 4.19 -5.14
N ILE A 87 7.24 4.65 -6.40
CA ILE A 87 8.00 4.03 -7.50
C ILE A 87 9.50 4.29 -7.33
N GLU A 88 9.88 5.50 -6.93
CA GLU A 88 11.27 5.86 -6.67
C GLU A 88 11.90 4.99 -5.57
N LEU A 89 11.19 4.76 -4.45
CA LEU A 89 11.66 3.90 -3.36
C LEU A 89 11.95 2.46 -3.83
N LEU A 90 11.11 1.92 -4.70
CA LEU A 90 11.29 0.58 -5.27
C LEU A 90 12.51 0.54 -6.20
N LYS A 91 12.64 1.53 -7.10
CA LYS A 91 13.78 1.65 -8.02
C LYS A 91 15.11 1.81 -7.30
N VAL A 92 15.17 2.64 -6.25
CA VAL A 92 16.40 2.86 -5.46
C VAL A 92 16.84 1.57 -4.79
N ALA A 93 15.90 0.79 -4.24
CA ALA A 93 16.19 -0.49 -3.62
C ALA A 93 16.68 -1.54 -4.64
N GLU A 94 16.06 -1.62 -5.82
CA GLU A 94 16.50 -2.51 -6.91
C GLU A 94 17.90 -2.16 -7.42
N ALA A 95 18.17 -0.86 -7.63
CA ALA A 95 19.46 -0.37 -8.09
C ALA A 95 20.56 -0.42 -7.01
N LYS A 96 20.22 -0.77 -5.75
CA LYS A 96 21.10 -0.65 -4.57
C LYS A 96 21.78 0.73 -4.50
N ALA A 97 21.09 1.76 -4.96
CA ALA A 97 21.61 3.11 -5.02
C ALA A 97 21.60 3.76 -3.63
N ALA A 98 22.42 4.79 -3.45
CA ALA A 98 22.35 5.61 -2.25
C ALA A 98 20.98 6.30 -2.20
N PHE A 99 20.22 6.07 -1.12
CA PHE A 99 19.01 6.83 -0.83
C PHE A 99 19.41 8.17 -0.21
N ALA A 100 19.09 9.27 -0.88
CA ALA A 100 19.29 10.60 -0.34
C ALA A 100 18.11 10.95 0.56
N PRO A 101 18.31 11.06 1.89
CA PRO A 101 17.22 11.37 2.81
C PRO A 101 16.68 12.79 2.54
N ASP A 102 15.40 12.89 2.16
CA ASP A 102 14.71 14.19 2.18
C ASP A 102 14.31 14.52 3.61
N LYS A 103 15.07 15.43 4.23
CA LYS A 103 14.87 15.88 5.61
C LYS A 103 13.87 17.03 5.73
N ASP A 104 13.26 17.44 4.63
CA ASP A 104 12.26 18.50 4.61
C ASP A 104 10.96 18.02 5.29
N GLU A 105 10.68 18.59 6.45
CA GLU A 105 9.50 18.28 7.26
C GLU A 105 8.31 19.19 6.97
N SER A 106 8.29 19.90 5.83
CA SER A 106 7.09 20.62 5.41
C SER A 106 5.89 19.69 5.33
N GLU A 107 4.74 20.16 5.81
CA GLU A 107 3.53 19.34 5.94
C GLU A 107 3.11 18.68 4.61
N GLN A 108 3.34 19.36 3.48
CA GLN A 108 3.06 18.81 2.16
C GLN A 108 3.98 17.63 1.81
N LYS A 109 5.29 17.77 2.00
CA LYS A 109 6.25 16.69 1.71
C LYS A 109 6.09 15.51 2.64
N LYS A 110 5.84 15.78 3.93
CA LYS A 110 5.53 14.74 4.91
C LYS A 110 4.33 13.91 4.46
N LYS A 111 3.23 14.54 4.00
CA LYS A 111 2.08 13.81 3.45
C LYS A 111 2.42 12.96 2.23
N VAL A 112 3.25 13.49 1.32
CA VAL A 112 3.69 12.76 0.12
C VAL A 112 4.52 11.53 0.50
N ARG A 113 5.52 11.72 1.37
CA ARG A 113 6.41 10.68 1.85
C ARG A 113 5.67 9.59 2.61
N ASP A 114 4.87 9.97 3.61
CA ASP A 114 4.15 9.01 4.46
C ASP A 114 3.17 8.18 3.62
N GLN A 115 2.47 8.80 2.65
CA GLN A 115 1.58 8.08 1.73
C GLN A 115 2.34 7.20 0.72
N GLY A 116 3.45 7.69 0.18
CA GLY A 116 4.23 6.95 -0.81
C GLY A 116 4.98 5.76 -0.21
N PHE A 117 5.58 5.94 0.97
CA PHE A 117 6.14 4.85 1.78
C PHE A 117 5.06 3.81 2.09
N ARG A 118 3.89 4.25 2.57
CA ARG A 118 2.75 3.36 2.80
C ARG A 118 2.38 2.55 1.56
N LYS A 119 2.30 3.21 0.41
CA LYS A 119 1.93 2.56 -0.87
C LYS A 119 2.97 1.51 -1.28
N ALA A 120 4.26 1.83 -1.19
CA ALA A 120 5.34 0.89 -1.52
C ALA A 120 5.30 -0.35 -0.62
N ILE A 121 5.32 -0.15 0.70
CA ILE A 121 5.37 -1.26 1.68
C ILE A 121 4.13 -2.14 1.60
N ILE A 122 2.92 -1.58 1.59
CA ILE A 122 1.69 -2.42 1.57
C ILE A 122 1.62 -3.25 0.28
N THR A 123 2.05 -2.69 -0.86
CA THR A 123 2.08 -3.40 -2.14
C THR A 123 3.08 -4.55 -2.11
N LEU A 124 4.30 -4.32 -1.61
CA LEU A 124 5.35 -5.34 -1.50
C LEU A 124 4.92 -6.57 -0.69
N TYR A 125 4.10 -6.37 0.35
CA TYR A 125 3.58 -7.45 1.18
C TYR A 125 2.21 -7.95 0.71
N SER A 126 1.71 -7.54 -0.46
CA SER A 126 0.41 -7.95 -0.99
C SER A 126 -0.74 -7.75 0.01
N HIS A 127 -0.69 -6.64 0.77
CA HIS A 127 -1.65 -6.30 1.84
C HIS A 127 -1.72 -7.32 3.00
N ARG A 128 -0.65 -8.10 3.21
CA ARG A 128 -0.52 -9.12 4.26
C ARG A 128 0.32 -8.59 5.41
N CYS A 129 -0.06 -8.91 6.65
CA CYS A 129 0.76 -8.63 7.82
C CYS A 129 2.02 -9.50 7.80
N ALA A 130 3.19 -8.88 7.93
CA ALA A 130 4.50 -9.54 7.96
C ALA A 130 4.63 -10.50 9.15
N LEU A 131 4.04 -10.18 10.30
CA LEU A 131 4.21 -10.99 11.52
C LEU A 131 3.19 -12.12 11.63
N CYS A 132 1.90 -11.83 11.46
CA CYS A 132 0.84 -12.82 11.69
C CYS A 132 0.20 -13.40 10.42
N GLY A 133 0.51 -12.84 9.24
CA GLY A 133 -0.01 -13.33 7.97
C GLY A 133 -1.46 -12.93 7.65
N ILE A 134 -2.15 -12.20 8.53
CA ILE A 134 -3.52 -11.75 8.23
C ILE A 134 -3.52 -10.86 6.98
N ARG A 135 -4.47 -11.12 6.08
CA ARG A 135 -4.74 -10.31 4.90
C ARG A 135 -6.25 -10.12 4.78
N MET A 136 -6.68 -8.87 4.76
CA MET A 136 -8.08 -8.51 4.62
C MET A 136 -8.15 -7.22 3.80
N LEU A 137 -8.88 -7.28 2.69
CA LEU A 137 -9.13 -6.14 1.81
C LEU A 137 -10.64 -6.00 1.60
N THR A 138 -11.13 -4.77 1.65
CA THR A 138 -12.52 -4.48 1.27
C THR A 138 -12.62 -4.27 -0.25
N PRO A 139 -13.82 -4.37 -0.84
CA PRO A 139 -14.03 -4.06 -2.26
C PRO A 139 -13.56 -2.65 -2.67
N GLU A 140 -13.60 -1.70 -1.74
CA GLU A 140 -13.16 -0.31 -1.93
C GLU A 140 -11.62 -0.16 -1.84
N GLY A 141 -10.89 -1.24 -1.56
CA GLY A 141 -9.43 -1.24 -1.48
C GLY A 141 -8.85 -0.89 -0.10
N HIS A 142 -9.68 -0.78 0.95
CA HIS A 142 -9.17 -0.64 2.31
C HIS A 142 -8.47 -1.91 2.76
N THR A 143 -7.44 -1.78 3.58
CA THR A 143 -6.59 -2.90 4.01
C THR A 143 -6.39 -2.88 5.53
N ILE A 144 -6.27 -4.06 6.12
CA ILE A 144 -6.05 -4.23 7.56
C ILE A 144 -4.64 -3.83 8.02
N VAL A 145 -3.70 -3.69 7.08
CA VAL A 145 -2.29 -3.39 7.38
C VAL A 145 -1.96 -1.90 7.22
N ASP A 146 -0.98 -1.46 8.00
CA ASP A 146 -0.24 -0.23 7.81
C ASP A 146 1.19 -0.53 7.40
N ALA A 147 1.89 0.48 6.87
CA ALA A 147 3.34 0.43 6.76
C ALA A 147 3.96 0.92 8.06
N ALA A 148 4.77 0.08 8.67
CA ALA A 148 5.53 0.36 9.88
C ALA A 148 7.00 0.49 9.52
N HIS A 149 7.66 1.54 10.02
CA HIS A 149 9.12 1.60 9.98
C HIS A 149 9.71 0.64 11.01
N VAL A 150 10.76 -0.08 10.64
CA VAL A 150 11.52 -0.94 11.57
C VAL A 150 12.34 -0.07 12.52
N LYS A 151 13.12 0.86 11.96
CA LYS A 151 13.78 1.95 12.68
C LYS A 151 13.01 3.24 12.43
N PRO A 152 12.56 3.97 13.46
CA PRO A 152 11.77 5.19 13.30
C PRO A 152 12.40 6.15 12.29
N TRP A 153 11.56 6.74 11.45
CA TRP A 153 12.02 7.66 10.41
C TRP A 153 12.81 8.84 11.01
N LYS A 154 12.37 9.41 12.13
CA LYS A 154 13.06 10.53 12.79
C LYS A 154 14.51 10.22 13.22
N GLU A 155 14.87 8.95 13.34
CA GLU A 155 16.23 8.51 13.72
C GLU A 155 17.08 8.02 12.56
N SER A 156 16.46 7.71 11.43
CA SER A 156 17.11 7.07 10.27
C SER A 156 17.08 7.95 9.02
N PHE A 157 16.02 8.74 8.87
CA PHE A 157 15.61 9.41 7.64
C PHE A 157 15.54 8.42 6.46
N ASP A 158 15.17 7.16 6.74
CA ASP A 158 15.24 6.05 5.79
C ASP A 158 13.84 5.50 5.49
N ASP A 159 13.35 5.78 4.29
CA ASP A 159 12.09 5.23 3.75
C ASP A 159 12.32 4.08 2.77
N ARG A 160 13.55 3.56 2.65
CA ARG A 160 13.78 2.39 1.79
C ARG A 160 12.90 1.23 2.24
N PRO A 161 12.43 0.40 1.30
CA PRO A 161 11.67 -0.81 1.60
C PRO A 161 12.27 -1.71 2.68
N THR A 162 13.60 -1.78 2.75
CA THR A 162 14.34 -2.55 3.76
C THR A 162 14.22 -2.00 5.19
N ASN A 163 13.66 -0.81 5.38
CA ASN A 163 13.28 -0.25 6.67
C ASN A 163 11.77 -0.32 6.94
N GLY A 164 11.01 -1.05 6.13
CA GLY A 164 9.54 -1.12 6.24
C GLY A 164 8.98 -2.53 6.32
N MET A 165 7.89 -2.68 7.07
CA MET A 165 7.07 -3.89 7.12
C MET A 165 5.59 -3.53 7.06
N ALA A 166 4.79 -4.34 6.38
CA ALA A 166 3.34 -4.21 6.45
C ALA A 166 2.81 -4.92 7.70
N LEU A 167 2.21 -4.22 8.65
CA LEU A 167 1.73 -4.78 9.92
C LEU A 167 0.26 -4.46 10.16
N CYS A 168 -0.52 -5.44 10.62
CA CYS A 168 -1.89 -5.17 11.09
C CYS A 168 -1.85 -4.37 12.39
N LYS A 169 -2.95 -3.70 12.75
CA LYS A 169 -3.01 -2.80 13.92
C LYS A 169 -2.45 -3.41 15.21
N LEU A 170 -2.80 -4.66 15.50
CA LEU A 170 -2.31 -5.37 16.69
C LEU A 170 -0.79 -5.58 16.62
N CYS A 171 -0.30 -6.20 15.55
CA CYS A 171 1.12 -6.48 15.36
C CYS A 171 1.97 -5.20 15.27
N HIS A 172 1.44 -4.15 14.65
CA HIS A 172 2.10 -2.85 14.54
C HIS A 172 2.29 -2.23 15.93
N TRP A 173 1.22 -2.15 16.72
CA TRP A 173 1.30 -1.65 18.09
C TRP A 173 2.24 -2.51 18.95
N SER A 174 2.16 -3.84 18.85
CA SER A 174 3.04 -4.74 19.60
C SER A 174 4.51 -4.58 19.20
N PHE A 175 4.80 -4.36 17.93
CA PHE A 175 6.15 -4.10 17.44
C PHE A 175 6.69 -2.78 17.98
N ASP A 176 5.93 -1.68 17.83
CA ASP A 176 6.31 -0.33 18.30
C ASP A 176 6.51 -0.26 19.82
N LYS A 177 5.74 -1.05 20.59
CA LYS A 177 5.89 -1.13 22.05
C LYS A 177 7.00 -2.07 22.50
N GLY A 178 7.68 -2.72 21.56
CA GLY A 178 8.75 -3.68 21.85
C GLY A 178 8.26 -5.01 22.41
N LEU A 179 6.98 -5.32 22.25
CA LEU A 179 6.38 -6.59 22.68
C LEU A 179 6.58 -7.70 21.64
N MET A 180 6.78 -7.33 20.39
CA MET A 180 7.17 -8.21 19.30
C MET A 180 8.41 -7.65 18.59
N SER A 181 9.21 -8.52 17.98
CA SER A 181 10.32 -8.14 17.12
C SER A 181 10.57 -9.24 16.07
N VAL A 182 11.63 -9.10 15.28
CA VAL A 182 12.07 -10.11 14.30
C VAL A 182 13.52 -10.47 14.60
N GLY A 183 13.81 -11.76 14.62
CA GLY A 183 15.12 -12.34 14.92
C GLY A 183 16.08 -12.36 13.73
N LYS A 184 17.21 -13.06 13.92
CA LYS A 184 18.31 -13.10 12.93
C LYS A 184 18.02 -14.04 11.76
N LYS A 185 17.13 -15.00 11.93
CA LYS A 185 16.66 -15.94 10.92
C LYS A 185 15.30 -15.51 10.35
N TYR A 186 14.91 -14.25 10.55
CA TYR A 186 13.60 -13.72 10.15
C TYR A 186 12.43 -14.40 10.86
N GLU A 187 12.63 -14.85 12.10
CA GLU A 187 11.62 -15.41 12.98
C GLU A 187 10.95 -14.34 13.85
N VAL A 188 9.66 -14.49 14.15
CA VAL A 188 8.95 -13.62 15.07
C VAL A 188 9.44 -13.87 16.50
N MET A 189 9.81 -12.79 17.18
CA MET A 189 10.14 -12.81 18.61
C MET A 189 8.99 -12.18 19.40
N VAL A 190 8.59 -12.80 20.51
CA VAL A 190 7.61 -12.25 21.45
C VAL A 190 8.31 -12.01 22.78
N SER A 191 8.15 -10.80 23.34
CA SER A 191 8.76 -10.38 24.60
C SER A 191 8.23 -11.23 25.77
N LYS A 192 9.10 -11.61 26.71
CA LYS A 192 8.63 -12.26 27.95
C LYS A 192 7.79 -11.34 28.82
N SER A 193 7.90 -10.03 28.64
CA SER A 193 7.11 -9.03 29.36
C SER A 193 5.61 -9.16 29.11
N VAL A 194 5.17 -9.88 28.06
CA VAL A 194 3.75 -10.12 27.82
C VAL A 194 3.19 -11.29 28.64
N LEU A 195 4.04 -12.14 29.22
CA LEU A 195 3.65 -13.35 29.96
C LEU A 195 3.14 -13.10 31.39
N VAL A 196 2.79 -11.85 31.73
CA VAL A 196 2.21 -11.51 33.04
C VAL A 196 0.82 -12.16 33.15
N GLU A 197 0.50 -12.74 34.32
CA GLU A 197 -0.70 -13.59 34.55
C GLU A 197 -2.03 -12.95 34.12
N GLN A 198 -2.13 -11.62 34.10
CA GLN A 198 -3.35 -10.88 33.74
C GLN A 198 -3.58 -10.77 32.22
N ASN A 199 -2.59 -11.13 31.40
CA ASN A 199 -2.67 -10.97 29.95
C ASN A 199 -3.25 -12.19 29.25
N TYR A 200 -4.24 -11.98 28.39
CA TYR A 200 -4.78 -12.99 27.47
C TYR A 200 -4.24 -12.77 26.06
N LEU A 201 -3.07 -13.35 25.78
CA LEU A 201 -2.31 -13.08 24.56
C LEU A 201 -2.85 -13.76 23.29
N GLY A 202 -3.74 -14.75 23.46
CA GLY A 202 -4.38 -15.47 22.37
C GLY A 202 -3.38 -15.94 21.30
N HIS A 203 -3.61 -15.53 20.06
CA HIS A 203 -2.83 -15.97 18.92
C HIS A 203 -1.40 -15.42 18.87
N ILE A 204 -1.06 -14.34 19.60
CA ILE A 204 0.29 -13.74 19.55
C ILE A 204 1.36 -14.76 19.97
N LEU A 205 1.09 -15.55 21.02
CA LEU A 205 2.04 -16.57 21.49
C LEU A 205 2.34 -17.63 20.44
N THR A 206 1.36 -17.93 19.59
CA THR A 206 1.51 -18.93 18.54
C THR A 206 2.47 -18.47 17.45
N LEU A 207 2.75 -17.16 17.35
CA LEU A 207 3.64 -16.60 16.34
C LEU A 207 5.11 -16.77 16.69
N THR A 208 5.46 -16.96 17.97
CA THR A 208 6.85 -17.12 18.42
C THR A 208 7.60 -18.15 17.59
N ASP A 209 8.81 -17.80 17.17
CA ASP A 209 9.73 -18.61 16.35
C ASP A 209 9.23 -18.98 14.94
N ARG A 210 8.03 -18.52 14.54
CA ARG A 210 7.57 -18.67 13.14
C ARG A 210 8.32 -17.71 12.23
N PRO A 211 8.63 -18.09 10.99
CA PRO A 211 9.17 -17.15 10.01
C PRO A 211 8.15 -16.03 9.74
N ILE A 212 8.65 -14.81 9.54
CA ILE A 212 7.83 -13.71 9.03
C ILE A 212 7.45 -13.95 7.58
N PHE A 213 6.36 -13.35 7.15
CA PHE A 213 6.04 -13.19 5.74
C PHE A 213 6.88 -12.04 5.19
N THR A 214 7.66 -12.30 4.15
CA THR A 214 8.52 -11.33 3.48
C THR A 214 7.96 -10.96 2.10
N PRO A 215 8.42 -9.86 1.50
CA PRO A 215 8.24 -9.63 0.07
C PRO A 215 8.83 -10.77 -0.77
N GLU A 216 8.33 -10.93 -1.99
CA GLU A 216 8.78 -11.98 -2.92
C GLU A 216 10.26 -11.86 -3.28
N GLN A 217 10.76 -10.62 -3.45
CA GLN A 217 12.17 -10.37 -3.76
C GLN A 217 12.96 -10.02 -2.48
N GLU A 218 14.11 -10.68 -2.29
CA GLU A 218 15.00 -10.50 -1.14
C GLU A 218 15.54 -9.07 -1.01
N THR A 219 15.68 -8.34 -2.12
CA THR A 219 16.09 -6.92 -2.17
C THR A 219 15.19 -6.00 -1.35
N PHE A 220 13.94 -6.41 -1.10
CA PHE A 220 12.98 -5.65 -0.31
C PHE A 220 12.78 -6.19 1.11
N TRP A 221 13.50 -7.22 1.52
CA TRP A 221 13.37 -7.74 2.88
C TRP A 221 13.83 -6.71 3.90
N PRO A 222 13.23 -6.70 5.12
CA PRO A 222 13.73 -5.86 6.20
C PRO A 222 15.22 -6.14 6.45
N ALA A 223 16.07 -5.13 6.37
CA ALA A 223 17.51 -5.30 6.54
C ALA A 223 17.80 -5.76 7.97
N GLN A 224 18.74 -6.70 8.12
CA GLN A 224 19.13 -7.18 9.45
C GLN A 224 19.70 -6.09 10.35
N ASP A 225 20.30 -5.03 9.78
CA ASP A 225 20.77 -3.87 10.54
C ASP A 225 19.60 -3.08 11.17
N ASN A 226 18.52 -2.87 10.42
CA ASN A 226 17.31 -2.23 10.94
C ASN A 226 16.65 -3.10 12.02
N LEU A 227 16.54 -4.41 11.77
CA LEU A 227 15.99 -5.36 12.74
C LEU A 227 16.88 -5.46 14.00
N HIS A 228 18.20 -5.41 13.84
CA HIS A 228 19.14 -5.38 14.95
C HIS A 228 18.97 -4.12 15.79
N TRP A 229 18.83 -2.95 15.13
CA TRP A 229 18.53 -1.70 15.81
C TRP A 229 17.23 -1.83 16.62
N HIS A 230 16.15 -2.36 16.05
CA HIS A 230 14.88 -2.55 16.75
C HIS A 230 15.03 -3.48 17.96
N ARG A 231 15.71 -4.62 17.80
CA ARG A 231 16.01 -5.56 18.90
C ARG A 231 16.82 -4.96 20.03
N LYS A 232 17.62 -3.92 19.76
CA LYS A 232 18.50 -3.27 20.75
C LYS A 232 17.80 -2.10 21.46
N ASN A 233 17.03 -1.30 20.74
CA ASN A 233 16.52 -0.01 21.23
C ASN A 233 15.03 -0.05 21.60
N THR A 234 14.26 -0.97 21.01
CA THR A 234 12.79 -0.99 21.18
C THR A 234 12.33 -2.28 21.86
N PHE A 235 12.83 -3.44 21.41
CA PHE A 235 12.38 -4.74 21.90
C PHE A 235 12.67 -4.93 23.39
N ARG A 236 11.63 -5.28 24.14
CA ARG A 236 11.72 -5.63 25.56
C ARG A 236 12.06 -7.12 25.64
N ARG A 237 13.16 -7.45 26.32
CA ARG A 237 13.58 -8.84 26.49
C ARG A 237 12.82 -9.51 27.64
#